data_AF-A0A956RJ07-F1
#
_entry.id   AF-A0A956RJ07-F1
#
_cell.length_a   1.000
_cell.length_b   1.000
_cell.length_c   1.000
_cell.angle_alpha   90.00
_cell.angle_beta   90.00
_cell.angle_gamma   90.00
#
_symmetry.space_group_name_H-M   'P 1'
#
loop_
_entity.id
_entity.type
_entity.pdbx_description
1 polymer ?
#
loop_
_entity_poly.entity_id
_entity_poly.type
_entity_poly.pdbx_seq_one_letter_code
_entity_poly.pdbx_strand_id
1 'polypeptide(L)'
;DDGDGVGDDVDNCPLVAIPNQADADGDGIGDACDVPDDGDGDGVPDGCDLCPDGDDELDGDGDGQPDACDPCPADNPDDTDGDGVCDSDDLCPEGDDAIDIDDDGIPDACDDDVSLEIPGPLYDFDAADDGALVLSRHENGQVLVTCYNADLSLRKAEFVVGDYDLEPAPPPGPTVNIARETQQVIVTWHDPSGANNPSRLEYVYLDAQCDELIGESTALSGVTYVEYHSTAIDAQGNAVIAASRDDTRVTFIDSAGEITSQQIAFDLAGTTYGTHVAMNQSTGEGIISAQPHSGGTLYYRRFNADGTWQDPGAVAVSVNQHYWYDGHTVGMNDSGQFVLLWRSSDSQLDFRVFDGDGSVLADVQRATPAFEGGTPFDSFRRRHSEIQLRGENFVLGETYRSKPVDLDIMHFEYTPDGSLVVEDSTDISVAMVLAIRVTPGGRTYLHDGQTVYALTSYP
;
A
#
# COMPACT_ATOMS: atom_id res chain seq x y z
N ASP A 1 75.00 25.15 0.49
CA ASP A 1 75.26 26.57 0.76
C ASP A 1 74.93 27.41 -0.45
N ASP A 2 73.67 27.83 -0.50
CA ASP A 2 73.12 28.82 -1.43
C ASP A 2 73.37 30.27 -0.97
N GLY A 3 73.84 30.46 0.26
CA GLY A 3 74.37 31.71 0.79
C GLY A 3 73.35 32.63 1.47
N ASP A 4 72.25 32.09 2.00
CA ASP A 4 71.21 32.86 2.70
C ASP A 4 71.47 33.12 4.19
N GLY A 5 72.44 32.40 4.78
CA GLY A 5 72.81 32.52 6.19
C GLY A 5 72.20 31.46 7.12
N VAL A 6 71.49 30.48 6.57
CA VAL A 6 71.07 29.23 7.22
C VAL A 6 72.04 28.13 6.79
N GLY A 7 72.32 27.15 7.66
CA GLY A 7 73.25 26.06 7.34
C GLY A 7 72.51 24.89 6.70
N ASP A 8 73.11 24.26 5.68
CA ASP A 8 72.55 23.11 4.93
C ASP A 8 71.94 21.99 5.81
N ASP A 9 72.35 21.83 7.08
CA ASP A 9 71.85 20.81 8.01
C ASP A 9 70.50 21.14 8.66
N VAL A 10 70.07 22.40 8.57
CA VAL A 10 68.80 22.93 9.13
C VAL A 10 68.03 23.80 8.14
N ASP A 11 68.51 23.88 6.90
CA ASP A 11 67.90 24.65 5.81
C ASP A 11 66.78 23.82 5.15
N ASN A 12 65.55 24.33 5.19
CA ASN A 12 64.39 23.70 4.57
C ASN A 12 64.32 23.90 3.05
N CYS A 13 65.24 24.69 2.47
CA CYS A 13 65.43 24.85 1.03
C CYS A 13 66.92 24.95 0.64
N PRO A 14 67.74 23.87 0.75
CA PRO A 14 69.22 23.92 0.63
C PRO A 14 69.83 24.48 -0.68
N LEU A 15 68.99 24.72 -1.69
CA LEU A 15 69.37 25.20 -3.01
C LEU A 15 68.74 26.57 -3.36
N VAL A 16 67.89 27.13 -2.49
CA VAL A 16 67.14 28.37 -2.75
C VAL A 16 67.33 29.34 -1.58
N ALA A 17 68.15 30.36 -1.81
CA ALA A 17 68.64 31.25 -0.76
C ALA A 17 67.54 32.10 -0.07
N ILE A 18 67.03 31.65 1.08
CA ILE A 18 65.83 32.19 1.75
C ILE A 18 65.99 32.25 3.29
N PRO A 19 66.42 33.41 3.82
CA PRO A 19 66.78 33.52 5.24
C PRO A 19 65.64 33.37 6.26
N ASN A 20 64.37 33.50 5.83
CA ASN A 20 63.22 33.45 6.72
C ASN A 20 62.65 32.05 6.90
N GLN A 21 63.04 31.07 6.07
CA GLN A 21 62.71 29.64 6.22
C GLN A 21 61.21 29.44 6.50
N ALA A 22 60.37 30.14 5.74
CA ALA A 22 58.92 30.00 5.86
C ALA A 22 58.52 28.62 5.35
N ASP A 23 57.58 28.00 6.05
CA ASP A 23 57.08 26.64 5.87
C ASP A 23 55.65 26.66 6.42
N ALA A 24 54.69 26.90 5.53
CA ALA A 24 53.33 27.26 5.87
C ALA A 24 52.47 26.06 6.25
N ASP A 25 52.73 24.88 5.69
CA ASP A 25 52.02 23.62 5.95
C ASP A 25 52.77 22.72 6.95
N GLY A 26 54.05 22.96 7.20
CA GLY A 26 54.83 22.31 8.25
C GLY A 26 55.36 20.94 7.86
N ASP A 27 55.50 20.65 6.57
CA ASP A 27 56.01 19.37 6.06
C ASP A 27 57.55 19.26 6.17
N GLY A 28 58.23 20.38 6.41
CA GLY A 28 59.68 20.50 6.55
C GLY A 28 60.42 20.91 5.28
N ILE A 29 59.69 21.22 4.19
CA ILE A 29 60.16 21.83 2.96
C ILE A 29 59.75 23.31 3.01
N GLY A 30 60.65 24.24 2.67
CA GLY A 30 60.30 25.66 2.75
C GLY A 30 59.41 26.10 1.59
N ASP A 31 58.48 27.04 1.84
CA ASP A 31 57.46 27.58 0.90
C ASP A 31 57.96 27.89 -0.52
N ALA A 32 59.25 28.12 -0.67
CA ALA A 32 59.86 28.58 -1.91
C ALA A 32 60.63 27.50 -2.69
N CYS A 33 60.85 26.34 -2.09
CA CYS A 33 61.27 25.13 -2.77
C CYS A 33 60.22 24.02 -2.69
N ASP A 34 59.17 24.25 -1.92
CA ASP A 34 58.02 23.38 -1.79
C ASP A 34 57.18 23.37 -3.06
N VAL A 35 56.71 22.17 -3.41
CA VAL A 35 55.78 21.94 -4.51
C VAL A 35 54.45 21.57 -3.88
N PRO A 36 53.32 22.09 -4.38
CA PRO A 36 52.03 21.72 -3.82
C PRO A 36 51.87 20.20 -3.75
N ASP A 37 51.33 19.71 -2.63
CA ASP A 37 50.98 18.29 -2.47
C ASP A 37 50.13 17.81 -3.64
N ASP A 38 50.49 16.64 -4.16
CA ASP A 38 49.90 15.94 -5.31
C ASP A 38 49.93 14.45 -4.93
N GLY A 39 48.85 14.02 -4.29
CA GLY A 39 48.73 12.77 -3.55
C GLY A 39 48.66 11.54 -4.44
N ASP A 40 48.12 11.70 -5.64
CA ASP A 40 47.95 10.64 -6.64
C ASP A 40 49.06 10.68 -7.72
N GLY A 41 49.75 11.82 -7.86
CA GLY A 41 50.90 12.02 -8.73
C GLY A 41 50.54 12.33 -10.19
N ASP A 42 49.32 12.83 -10.46
CA ASP A 42 48.85 13.14 -11.80
C ASP A 42 49.33 14.51 -12.33
N GLY A 43 49.89 15.34 -11.45
CA GLY A 43 50.38 16.68 -11.76
C GLY A 43 49.39 17.81 -11.43
N VAL A 44 48.25 17.51 -10.82
CA VAL A 44 47.29 18.45 -10.26
C VAL A 44 47.44 18.47 -8.73
N PRO A 45 47.67 19.64 -8.11
CA PRO A 45 47.75 19.71 -6.66
C PRO A 45 46.45 19.31 -5.95
N ASP A 46 46.53 18.60 -4.82
CA ASP A 46 45.41 18.13 -3.97
C ASP A 46 44.34 19.21 -3.71
N GLY A 47 44.75 20.48 -3.62
CA GLY A 47 43.85 21.61 -3.37
C GLY A 47 42.98 22.02 -4.57
N CYS A 48 43.25 21.47 -5.76
CA CYS A 48 42.56 21.74 -7.03
C CYS A 48 42.25 20.46 -7.83
N ASP A 49 42.64 19.31 -7.30
CA ASP A 49 42.41 17.96 -7.81
C ASP A 49 40.90 17.61 -7.75
N LEU A 50 40.37 17.12 -8.87
CA LEU A 50 38.96 16.72 -8.98
C LEU A 50 38.76 15.25 -8.57
N CYS A 51 39.75 14.40 -8.79
CA CYS A 51 39.76 12.98 -8.47
C CYS A 51 40.98 12.59 -7.60
N PRO A 52 40.90 12.70 -6.26
CA PRO A 52 42.03 12.48 -5.34
C PRO A 52 42.72 11.10 -5.37
N ASP A 53 42.14 10.15 -6.13
CA ASP A 53 42.60 8.77 -6.26
C ASP A 53 43.15 8.47 -7.67
N GLY A 54 43.17 9.43 -8.61
CA GLY A 54 43.75 9.23 -9.95
C GLY A 54 43.56 10.39 -10.96
N ASP A 55 44.22 10.23 -12.11
CA ASP A 55 44.45 11.24 -13.15
C ASP A 55 43.22 12.05 -13.61
N ASP A 56 43.26 13.36 -13.36
CA ASP A 56 42.27 14.38 -13.74
C ASP A 56 42.18 14.62 -15.27
N GLU A 57 43.18 14.21 -16.07
CA GLU A 57 43.18 14.45 -17.52
C GLU A 57 42.50 13.33 -18.33
N LEU A 58 42.21 12.18 -17.72
CA LEU A 58 41.53 11.07 -18.38
C LEU A 58 40.02 11.23 -18.26
N ASP A 59 39.35 11.33 -19.41
CA ASP A 59 37.89 11.47 -19.54
C ASP A 59 37.49 10.70 -20.80
N GLY A 60 37.10 9.44 -20.61
CA GLY A 60 36.96 8.41 -21.63
C GLY A 60 35.76 8.65 -22.54
N ASP A 61 34.67 9.17 -22.00
CA ASP A 61 33.41 9.41 -22.70
C ASP A 61 33.10 10.89 -22.98
N GLY A 62 33.84 11.82 -22.36
CA GLY A 62 33.76 13.25 -22.62
C GLY A 62 32.61 13.94 -21.87
N ASP A 63 32.14 13.42 -20.75
CA ASP A 63 31.13 14.05 -19.89
C ASP A 63 31.69 15.22 -19.05
N GLY A 64 33.01 15.24 -18.86
CA GLY A 64 33.75 16.23 -18.09
C GLY A 64 34.07 15.84 -16.65
N GLN A 65 33.77 14.60 -16.25
CA GLN A 65 34.22 13.95 -15.03
C GLN A 65 35.43 13.06 -15.35
N PRO A 66 36.53 13.11 -14.58
CA PRO A 66 37.68 12.26 -14.90
C PRO A 66 37.44 10.78 -14.55
N ASP A 67 37.95 9.87 -15.40
CA ASP A 67 37.80 8.40 -15.33
C ASP A 67 38.06 7.83 -13.92
N ALA A 68 38.97 8.45 -13.16
CA ALA A 68 39.38 7.98 -11.84
C ALA A 68 38.28 8.15 -10.78
N CYS A 69 37.37 9.11 -10.95
CA CYS A 69 36.26 9.34 -10.04
C CYS A 69 34.92 9.54 -10.76
N ASP A 70 34.83 9.01 -11.98
CA ASP A 70 33.62 8.84 -12.75
C ASP A 70 32.97 7.48 -12.40
N PRO A 71 31.68 7.43 -12.03
CA PRO A 71 30.96 6.17 -11.82
C PRO A 71 30.93 5.28 -13.07
N CYS A 72 30.94 5.87 -14.27
CA CYS A 72 30.84 5.19 -15.55
C CYS A 72 31.82 5.76 -16.60
N PRO A 73 33.14 5.48 -16.49
CA PRO A 73 34.23 6.09 -17.30
C PRO A 73 34.21 5.88 -18.82
N ALA A 74 33.15 5.27 -19.35
CA ALA A 74 33.00 4.93 -20.75
C ALA A 74 31.62 5.32 -21.32
N ASP A 75 30.74 5.91 -20.51
CA ASP A 75 29.34 6.13 -20.83
C ASP A 75 28.88 7.54 -20.44
N ASN A 76 28.32 8.26 -21.41
CA ASN A 76 27.73 9.58 -21.21
C ASN A 76 26.35 9.66 -21.88
N PRO A 77 25.25 9.84 -21.12
CA PRO A 77 25.23 10.03 -19.67
C PRO A 77 25.59 8.74 -18.90
N ASP A 78 26.14 8.91 -17.70
CA ASP A 78 26.74 7.88 -16.85
C ASP A 78 25.71 6.83 -16.40
N ASP A 79 24.93 7.18 -15.37
CA ASP A 79 23.94 6.39 -14.66
C ASP A 79 22.76 7.34 -14.39
N THR A 80 21.79 7.29 -15.31
CA THR A 80 20.70 8.26 -15.39
C THR A 80 19.74 8.15 -14.21
N ASP A 81 19.54 6.94 -13.67
CA ASP A 81 18.60 6.66 -12.59
C ASP A 81 19.26 6.55 -11.20
N GLY A 82 20.59 6.42 -11.16
CA GLY A 82 21.42 6.39 -9.97
C GLY A 82 21.46 5.02 -9.28
N ASP A 83 21.19 3.93 -9.99
CA ASP A 83 21.16 2.57 -9.44
C ASP A 83 22.55 1.91 -9.31
N GLY A 84 23.58 2.53 -9.90
CA GLY A 84 24.96 2.06 -9.92
C GLY A 84 25.32 1.17 -11.11
N VAL A 85 24.44 1.07 -12.11
CA VAL A 85 24.67 0.47 -13.43
C VAL A 85 24.75 1.59 -14.46
N CYS A 86 25.74 1.52 -15.35
CA CYS A 86 25.91 2.53 -16.39
C CYS A 86 24.83 2.37 -17.47
N ASP A 87 24.31 3.47 -18.01
CA ASP A 87 23.22 3.52 -19.00
C ASP A 87 23.41 2.57 -20.21
N SER A 88 24.65 2.23 -20.56
CA SER A 88 24.95 1.34 -21.68
C SER A 88 24.78 -0.14 -21.37
N ASP A 89 24.90 -0.51 -20.08
CA ASP A 89 24.77 -1.85 -19.52
C ASP A 89 23.46 -2.03 -18.73
N ASP A 90 22.79 -0.92 -18.40
CA ASP A 90 21.50 -0.81 -17.72
C ASP A 90 20.37 -1.50 -18.52
N LEU A 91 19.73 -2.49 -17.89
CA LEU A 91 18.60 -3.21 -18.48
C LEU A 91 17.30 -2.41 -18.37
N CYS A 92 17.23 -1.50 -17.41
CA CYS A 92 16.04 -0.83 -16.94
C CYS A 92 16.27 0.69 -16.70
N PRO A 93 16.27 1.52 -17.75
CA PRO A 93 16.69 2.94 -17.68
C PRO A 93 15.87 3.89 -16.78
N GLU A 94 14.83 3.38 -16.11
CA GLU A 94 13.96 4.14 -15.22
C GLU A 94 13.99 3.62 -13.77
N GLY A 95 14.79 2.60 -13.43
CA GLY A 95 14.97 2.14 -12.06
C GLY A 95 15.88 0.91 -11.89
N ASP A 96 16.22 0.63 -10.64
CA ASP A 96 17.27 -0.30 -10.21
C ASP A 96 17.20 -1.73 -10.80
N ASP A 97 18.24 -2.09 -11.55
CA ASP A 97 18.48 -3.39 -12.19
C ASP A 97 18.58 -4.56 -11.20
N ALA A 98 18.92 -4.29 -9.94
CA ALA A 98 19.08 -5.31 -8.90
C ALA A 98 17.74 -5.75 -8.29
N ILE A 99 16.65 -5.03 -8.56
CA ILE A 99 15.31 -5.36 -8.08
C ILE A 99 14.59 -6.18 -9.15
N ASP A 100 14.55 -7.50 -8.96
CA ASP A 100 13.80 -8.48 -9.77
C ASP A 100 13.13 -9.46 -8.80
N ILE A 101 11.87 -9.20 -8.46
CA ILE A 101 11.21 -9.87 -7.33
C ILE A 101 10.70 -11.27 -7.66
N ASP A 102 10.36 -11.54 -8.92
CA ASP A 102 9.98 -12.89 -9.37
C ASP A 102 11.11 -13.67 -10.04
N ASP A 103 12.32 -13.13 -10.05
CA ASP A 103 13.53 -13.74 -10.63
C ASP A 103 13.30 -14.15 -12.10
N ASP A 104 12.48 -13.39 -12.85
CA ASP A 104 12.16 -13.69 -14.25
C ASP A 104 13.24 -13.17 -15.23
N GLY A 105 14.14 -12.32 -14.71
CA GLY A 105 15.25 -11.70 -15.40
C GLY A 105 14.95 -10.33 -16.01
N ILE A 106 13.78 -9.75 -15.74
CA ILE A 106 13.39 -8.37 -16.07
C ILE A 106 13.30 -7.57 -14.76
N PRO A 107 14.08 -6.49 -14.60
CA PRO A 107 13.97 -5.69 -13.39
C PRO A 107 12.58 -5.03 -13.22
N ASP A 108 12.11 -4.97 -11.97
CA ASP A 108 10.76 -4.53 -11.59
C ASP A 108 10.38 -3.15 -12.13
N ALA A 109 11.35 -2.24 -12.29
CA ALA A 109 11.10 -0.87 -12.74
C ALA A 109 10.62 -0.79 -14.21
N CYS A 110 10.90 -1.82 -15.02
CA CYS A 110 10.51 -1.95 -16.43
C CYS A 110 9.80 -3.28 -16.70
N ASP A 111 9.39 -3.97 -15.63
CA ASP A 111 8.50 -5.11 -15.70
C ASP A 111 7.04 -4.68 -15.56
N ASP A 112 6.23 -5.14 -16.51
CA ASP A 112 4.78 -4.90 -16.51
C ASP A 112 4.01 -5.94 -15.66
N ASP A 113 4.64 -7.04 -15.25
CA ASP A 113 4.01 -8.20 -14.59
C ASP A 113 4.82 -8.75 -13.40
N VAL A 114 5.07 -7.90 -12.40
CA VAL A 114 5.81 -8.32 -11.20
C VAL A 114 4.97 -9.24 -10.32
N SER A 115 5.47 -10.44 -10.02
CA SER A 115 4.75 -11.45 -9.23
C SER A 115 5.41 -11.75 -7.87
N LEU A 116 4.67 -11.52 -6.79
CA LEU A 116 5.11 -11.84 -5.43
C LEU A 116 4.56 -13.19 -4.98
N GLU A 117 5.39 -14.23 -4.97
CA GLU A 117 5.04 -15.53 -4.39
C GLU A 117 4.94 -15.45 -2.85
N ILE A 118 3.80 -15.84 -2.28
CA ILE A 118 3.56 -15.78 -0.85
C ILE A 118 3.35 -17.19 -0.28
N PRO A 119 3.90 -17.50 0.91
CA PRO A 119 3.55 -18.73 1.61
C PRO A 119 2.03 -18.78 1.89
N GLY A 120 1.31 -19.62 1.14
CA GLY A 120 -0.14 -19.72 1.27
C GLY A 120 -0.62 -20.37 2.58
N PRO A 121 -1.93 -20.24 2.91
CA PRO A 121 -2.92 -19.42 2.22
C PRO A 121 -2.87 -17.94 2.66
N LEU A 122 -2.77 -17.03 1.69
CA LEU A 122 -3.01 -15.60 1.88
C LEU A 122 -4.50 -15.36 2.17
N TYR A 123 -4.81 -14.56 3.20
CA TYR A 123 -6.20 -14.24 3.56
C TYR A 123 -6.66 -12.89 3.05
N ASP A 124 -5.91 -11.84 3.35
CA ASP A 124 -6.24 -10.48 2.93
C ASP A 124 -4.95 -9.68 2.76
N PHE A 125 -5.00 -8.67 1.90
CA PHE A 125 -3.90 -7.76 1.65
C PHE A 125 -4.45 -6.37 1.37
N ASP A 126 -3.63 -5.35 1.58
CA ASP A 126 -3.96 -3.97 1.26
C ASP A 126 -2.70 -3.20 0.85
N ALA A 127 -2.89 -2.15 0.03
CA ALA A 127 -1.80 -1.37 -0.54
C ALA A 127 -1.97 0.13 -0.25
N ALA A 128 -0.87 0.79 0.08
CA ALA A 128 -0.79 2.24 0.23
C ALA A 128 -0.69 2.94 -1.14
N ASP A 129 -0.74 4.27 -1.16
CA ASP A 129 -0.76 5.04 -2.42
C ASP A 129 0.56 4.96 -3.19
N ASP A 130 1.68 4.81 -2.48
CA ASP A 130 3.00 4.58 -3.09
C ASP A 130 3.20 3.13 -3.56
N GLY A 131 2.25 2.24 -3.26
CA GLY A 131 2.32 0.82 -3.59
C GLY A 131 2.92 -0.06 -2.50
N ALA A 132 3.25 0.48 -1.32
CA ALA A 132 3.66 -0.35 -0.20
C ALA A 132 2.54 -1.34 0.18
N LEU A 133 2.90 -2.61 0.33
CA LEU A 133 1.96 -3.72 0.46
C LEU A 133 2.02 -4.33 1.86
N VAL A 134 0.85 -4.63 2.41
CA VAL A 134 0.74 -5.42 3.65
C VAL A 134 -0.22 -6.56 3.42
N LEU A 135 0.16 -7.72 3.96
CA LEU A 135 -0.60 -8.95 3.79
C LEU A 135 -0.74 -9.67 5.11
N SER A 136 -1.87 -10.34 5.26
CA SER A 136 -2.23 -11.09 6.44
C SER A 136 -2.55 -12.53 6.06
N ARG A 137 -2.05 -13.46 6.88
CA ARG A 137 -2.41 -14.87 6.80
C ARG A 137 -2.62 -15.45 8.18
N HIS A 138 -3.07 -16.70 8.24
CA HIS A 138 -3.00 -17.47 9.48
C HIS A 138 -2.40 -18.84 9.24
N GLU A 139 -1.67 -19.30 10.24
CA GLU A 139 -1.08 -20.63 10.27
C GLU A 139 -0.94 -21.10 11.71
N ASN A 140 -1.23 -22.38 11.95
CA ASN A 140 -1.12 -23.01 13.27
C ASN A 140 -1.85 -22.26 14.40
N GLY A 141 -2.93 -21.55 14.06
CA GLY A 141 -3.73 -20.77 15.00
C GLY A 141 -3.11 -19.43 15.41
N GLN A 142 -2.29 -18.84 14.55
CA GLN A 142 -1.69 -17.52 14.73
C GLN A 142 -2.03 -16.61 13.55
N VAL A 143 -2.22 -15.32 13.80
CA VAL A 143 -2.30 -14.28 12.78
C VAL A 143 -0.89 -13.81 12.47
N LEU A 144 -0.55 -13.83 11.19
CA LEU A 144 0.77 -13.51 10.65
C LEU A 144 0.65 -12.33 9.69
N VAL A 145 1.62 -11.42 9.78
CA VAL A 145 1.69 -10.22 8.94
C VAL A 145 3.08 -10.13 8.34
N THR A 146 3.13 -9.75 7.07
CA THR A 146 4.36 -9.39 6.37
C THR A 146 4.12 -8.05 5.68
N CYS A 147 5.18 -7.24 5.61
CA CYS A 147 5.11 -5.90 5.05
C CYS A 147 6.18 -5.73 3.99
N TYR A 148 5.82 -5.09 2.89
CA TYR A 148 6.68 -4.78 1.76
C TYR A 148 6.70 -3.27 1.50
N ASN A 149 7.78 -2.80 0.92
CA ASN A 149 7.93 -1.43 0.44
C ASN A 149 7.20 -1.25 -0.91
N ALA A 150 7.22 -0.03 -1.45
CA ALA A 150 6.62 0.33 -2.73
C ALA A 150 7.25 -0.38 -3.94
N ASP A 151 8.52 -0.73 -3.83
CA ASP A 151 9.31 -1.55 -4.76
C ASP A 151 9.15 -3.05 -4.47
N LEU A 152 8.15 -3.43 -3.67
CA LEU A 152 7.87 -4.78 -3.21
C LEU A 152 9.02 -5.49 -2.46
N SER A 153 10.11 -4.80 -2.16
CA SER A 153 11.18 -5.32 -1.31
C SER A 153 10.67 -5.55 0.12
N LEU A 154 11.24 -6.55 0.81
CA LEU A 154 10.77 -6.95 2.14
C LEU A 154 11.06 -5.85 3.18
N ARG A 155 10.03 -5.08 3.56
CA ARG A 155 10.10 -4.08 4.65
C ARG A 155 10.22 -4.74 6.01
N LYS A 156 9.41 -5.77 6.26
CA LYS A 156 9.47 -6.56 7.48
C LYS A 156 9.08 -8.00 7.21
N ALA A 157 10.02 -8.90 7.53
CA ALA A 157 9.80 -10.33 7.50
C ALA A 157 8.63 -10.72 8.39
N GLU A 158 7.98 -11.81 8.01
CA GLU A 158 6.78 -12.30 8.66
C GLU A 158 6.90 -12.43 10.19
N PHE A 159 5.87 -11.96 10.89
CA PHE A 159 5.80 -12.02 12.35
C PHE A 159 4.37 -12.24 12.83
N VAL A 160 4.25 -12.75 14.06
CA VAL A 160 2.97 -13.02 14.72
C VAL A 160 2.44 -11.75 15.36
N VAL A 161 1.18 -11.43 15.09
CA VAL A 161 0.48 -10.27 15.69
C VAL A 161 -0.66 -10.66 16.63
N GLY A 162 -1.05 -11.93 16.65
CA GLY A 162 -2.13 -12.40 17.52
C GLY A 162 -2.42 -13.88 17.39
N ASP A 163 -3.27 -14.38 18.28
CA ASP A 163 -3.75 -15.76 18.26
C ASP A 163 -5.08 -15.86 17.48
N TYR A 164 -5.23 -16.92 16.69
CA TYR A 164 -6.37 -17.19 15.84
C TYR A 164 -6.96 -18.58 16.15
N ASP A 165 -8.04 -18.65 16.92
CA ASP A 165 -8.65 -19.93 17.27
C ASP A 165 -9.49 -20.50 16.12
N LEU A 166 -9.15 -21.74 15.71
CA LEU A 166 -9.70 -22.45 14.56
C LEU A 166 -10.95 -23.29 14.89
N GLU A 167 -11.34 -23.39 16.16
CA GLU A 167 -12.43 -24.27 16.62
C GLU A 167 -13.65 -23.46 17.13
N PRO A 168 -14.90 -23.94 16.93
CA PRO A 168 -15.32 -25.20 16.30
C PRO A 168 -15.60 -25.13 14.78
N ALA A 169 -15.38 -23.96 14.17
CA ALA A 169 -15.37 -23.74 12.72
C ALA A 169 -14.42 -22.58 12.44
N PRO A 170 -13.64 -22.59 11.34
CA PRO A 170 -12.69 -21.52 11.08
C PRO A 170 -13.44 -20.19 11.00
N PRO A 171 -13.06 -19.17 11.80
CA PRO A 171 -13.61 -17.83 11.67
C PRO A 171 -13.36 -17.26 10.27
N PRO A 172 -13.93 -16.09 9.94
CA PRO A 172 -13.38 -15.25 8.88
C PRO A 172 -11.92 -14.98 9.18
N GLY A 173 -11.08 -15.09 8.16
CA GLY A 173 -9.65 -14.80 8.30
C GLY A 173 -9.39 -13.37 8.79
N PRO A 174 -8.15 -13.10 9.23
CA PRO A 174 -7.74 -11.74 9.54
C PRO A 174 -7.95 -10.83 8.33
N THR A 175 -8.29 -9.57 8.58
CA THR A 175 -8.33 -8.52 7.57
C THR A 175 -7.25 -7.50 7.87
N VAL A 176 -6.75 -6.86 6.82
CA VAL A 176 -5.69 -5.86 6.93
C VAL A 176 -6.06 -4.63 6.14
N ASN A 177 -5.77 -3.47 6.72
CA ASN A 177 -5.92 -2.17 6.07
C ASN A 177 -4.68 -1.34 6.32
N ILE A 178 -4.16 -0.69 5.27
CA ILE A 178 -3.01 0.22 5.36
C ILE A 178 -3.46 1.65 5.03
N ALA A 179 -3.03 2.60 5.86
CA ALA A 179 -3.25 4.02 5.62
C ALA A 179 -2.47 4.47 4.38
N ARG A 180 -3.16 5.13 3.45
CA ARG A 180 -2.63 5.51 2.14
C ARG A 180 -1.38 6.41 2.19
N GLU A 181 -1.32 7.34 3.15
CA GLU A 181 -0.18 8.27 3.29
C GLU A 181 0.76 7.87 4.43
N THR A 182 0.23 7.61 5.64
CA THR A 182 1.08 7.33 6.80
C THR A 182 1.64 5.91 6.83
N GLN A 183 1.12 5.00 6.00
CA GLN A 183 1.45 3.57 5.97
C GLN A 183 1.25 2.84 7.31
N GLN A 184 0.51 3.45 8.25
CA GLN A 184 0.08 2.77 9.46
C GLN A 184 -0.88 1.65 9.09
N VAL A 185 -0.83 0.56 9.85
CA VAL A 185 -1.58 -0.66 9.52
C VAL A 185 -2.48 -1.03 10.66
N ILE A 186 -3.72 -1.36 10.34
CA ILE A 186 -4.61 -2.04 11.28
C ILE A 186 -4.90 -3.45 10.79
N VAL A 187 -4.74 -4.42 11.67
CA VAL A 187 -5.06 -5.83 11.40
C VAL A 187 -6.12 -6.25 12.38
N THR A 188 -7.20 -6.86 11.90
CA THR A 188 -8.36 -7.21 12.72
C THR A 188 -8.77 -8.65 12.50
N TRP A 189 -9.12 -9.35 13.58
CA TRP A 189 -9.54 -10.75 13.50
C TRP A 189 -10.51 -11.11 14.62
N HIS A 190 -11.26 -12.20 14.39
CA HIS A 190 -12.16 -12.73 15.39
C HIS A 190 -11.50 -13.79 16.26
N ASP A 191 -11.58 -13.60 17.57
CA ASP A 191 -11.18 -14.58 18.58
C ASP A 191 -12.41 -15.23 19.26
N PRO A 192 -12.72 -16.51 18.96
CA PRO A 192 -13.78 -17.25 19.64
C PRO A 192 -13.40 -17.76 21.05
N SER A 193 -12.11 -17.75 21.42
CA SER A 193 -11.55 -18.51 22.55
C SER A 193 -11.59 -17.81 23.92
N GLY A 194 -12.08 -16.57 23.99
CA GLY A 194 -12.12 -15.78 25.22
C GLY A 194 -12.56 -16.59 26.43
N ALA A 195 -11.63 -16.77 27.39
CA ALA A 195 -11.71 -17.72 28.51
C ALA A 195 -12.98 -17.61 29.39
N ASN A 196 -13.81 -16.60 29.17
CA ASN A 196 -15.07 -16.33 29.88
C ASN A 196 -16.24 -15.90 28.97
N ASN A 197 -16.37 -16.41 27.73
CA ASN A 197 -17.55 -16.27 26.86
C ASN A 197 -18.27 -14.91 26.99
N PRO A 198 -17.82 -13.92 26.22
CA PRO A 198 -18.13 -14.02 24.78
C PRO A 198 -16.97 -13.69 23.83
N SER A 199 -17.11 -14.22 22.60
CA SER A 199 -16.32 -13.91 21.40
C SER A 199 -15.92 -12.43 21.28
N ARG A 200 -14.70 -12.22 20.77
CA ARG A 200 -14.05 -10.91 20.68
C ARG A 200 -13.65 -10.60 19.24
N LEU A 201 -13.69 -9.33 18.90
CA LEU A 201 -13.05 -8.79 17.72
C LEU A 201 -11.79 -8.08 18.22
N GLU A 202 -10.64 -8.64 17.90
CA GLU A 202 -9.32 -8.17 18.31
C GLU A 202 -8.68 -7.38 17.17
N TYR A 203 -7.73 -6.53 17.51
CA TYR A 203 -6.91 -5.81 16.54
C TYR A 203 -5.50 -5.59 17.08
N VAL A 204 -4.56 -5.42 16.15
CA VAL A 204 -3.24 -4.83 16.38
C VAL A 204 -3.13 -3.57 15.53
N TYR A 205 -2.31 -2.63 15.97
CA TYR A 205 -2.04 -1.41 15.23
C TYR A 205 -0.54 -1.25 15.05
N LEU A 206 -0.10 -1.12 13.80
CA LEU A 206 1.31 -1.05 13.42
C LEU A 206 1.64 0.35 12.90
N ASP A 207 2.87 0.80 13.13
CA ASP A 207 3.39 2.03 12.56
C ASP A 207 3.84 1.85 11.09
N ALA A 208 4.37 2.92 10.50
CA ALA A 208 4.86 2.94 9.11
C ALA A 208 6.03 1.96 8.85
N GLN A 209 6.75 1.53 9.89
CA GLN A 209 7.82 0.53 9.80
C GLN A 209 7.30 -0.89 10.03
N CYS A 210 5.97 -1.05 10.15
CA CYS A 210 5.31 -2.30 10.45
C CYS A 210 5.66 -2.82 11.85
N ASP A 211 6.07 -1.94 12.77
CA ASP A 211 6.30 -2.25 14.18
C ASP A 211 5.02 -2.02 15.01
N GLU A 212 4.79 -2.84 16.04
CA GLU A 212 3.62 -2.70 16.90
C GLU A 212 3.64 -1.34 17.62
N LEU A 213 2.68 -0.48 17.27
CA LEU A 213 2.42 0.77 17.98
C LEU A 213 1.65 0.49 19.27
N ILE A 214 0.63 -0.37 19.15
CA ILE A 214 -0.03 -1.03 20.27
C ILE A 214 -0.15 -2.52 19.97
N GLY A 215 0.04 -3.34 21.00
CA GLY A 215 -0.17 -4.78 20.89
C GLY A 215 -1.66 -5.16 20.84
N GLU A 216 -1.91 -6.46 20.81
CA GLU A 216 -3.26 -7.04 20.76
C GLU A 216 -4.25 -6.37 21.73
N SER A 217 -5.34 -5.86 21.16
CA SER A 217 -6.36 -5.09 21.85
C SER A 217 -7.76 -5.49 21.40
N THR A 218 -8.72 -5.48 22.33
CA THR A 218 -10.11 -5.86 22.02
C THR A 218 -10.91 -4.67 21.52
N ALA A 219 -11.23 -4.65 20.23
CA ALA A 219 -12.09 -3.65 19.61
C ALA A 219 -13.54 -3.79 20.05
N LEU A 220 -14.06 -5.02 20.10
CA LEU A 220 -15.44 -5.33 20.51
C LEU A 220 -15.50 -6.66 21.29
N SER A 221 -16.31 -6.70 22.34
CA SER A 221 -16.61 -7.93 23.08
C SER A 221 -18.09 -8.31 22.92
N GLY A 222 -18.44 -9.60 23.07
CA GLY A 222 -19.85 -9.98 22.97
C GLY A 222 -20.31 -10.23 21.55
N VAL A 223 -19.39 -10.45 20.61
CA VAL A 223 -19.72 -10.50 19.17
C VAL A 223 -19.80 -11.95 18.74
N THR A 224 -20.99 -12.53 18.84
CA THR A 224 -21.23 -13.98 18.80
C THR A 224 -21.41 -14.56 17.39
N TYR A 225 -21.50 -13.70 16.38
CA TYR A 225 -21.53 -14.08 14.97
C TYR A 225 -20.96 -12.89 14.18
N VAL A 226 -19.79 -13.09 13.60
CA VAL A 226 -18.97 -12.01 13.02
C VAL A 226 -18.50 -12.39 11.62
N GLU A 227 -19.28 -13.19 10.88
CA GLU A 227 -18.81 -13.65 9.57
C GLU A 227 -18.34 -12.50 8.65
N TYR A 228 -18.69 -11.23 8.94
CA TYR A 228 -18.40 -10.04 8.15
C TYR A 228 -18.22 -8.79 9.05
N HIS A 229 -17.10 -8.67 9.77
CA HIS A 229 -16.69 -7.35 10.28
C HIS A 229 -16.08 -6.54 9.13
N SER A 230 -16.09 -5.22 9.25
CA SER A 230 -15.48 -4.33 8.28
C SER A 230 -14.64 -3.30 9.01
N THR A 231 -13.48 -3.04 8.44
CA THR A 231 -12.49 -2.09 8.95
C THR A 231 -12.16 -1.12 7.82
N ALA A 232 -12.03 0.15 8.16
CA ALA A 232 -11.52 1.20 7.26
C ALA A 232 -10.51 2.04 8.04
N ILE A 233 -9.54 2.60 7.31
CA ILE A 233 -8.51 3.50 7.82
C ILE A 233 -8.40 4.69 6.87
N ASP A 234 -8.30 5.91 7.40
CA ASP A 234 -8.00 7.10 6.58
C ASP A 234 -6.50 7.23 6.33
N ALA A 235 -6.12 8.18 5.45
CA ALA A 235 -4.72 8.33 5.07
C ALA A 235 -3.82 8.76 6.24
N GLN A 236 -4.39 9.33 7.31
CA GLN A 236 -3.67 9.77 8.50
C GLN A 236 -3.64 8.71 9.62
N GLY A 237 -4.26 7.55 9.41
CA GLY A 237 -4.27 6.43 10.34
C GLY A 237 -5.46 6.36 11.30
N ASN A 238 -6.45 7.26 11.24
CA ASN A 238 -7.65 7.04 12.07
C ASN A 238 -8.46 5.89 11.47
N ALA A 239 -8.94 4.99 12.32
CA ALA A 239 -9.59 3.76 11.87
C ALA A 239 -10.96 3.57 12.50
N VAL A 240 -11.79 2.82 11.78
CA VAL A 240 -13.13 2.42 12.22
C VAL A 240 -13.28 0.93 12.05
N ILE A 241 -13.67 0.25 13.12
CA ILE A 241 -14.03 -1.18 13.10
C ILE A 241 -15.51 -1.30 13.37
N ALA A 242 -16.23 -2.03 12.51
CA ALA A 242 -17.65 -2.28 12.68
C ALA A 242 -18.02 -3.75 12.55
N ALA A 243 -18.99 -4.18 13.36
CA ALA A 243 -19.53 -5.53 13.30
C ALA A 243 -21.03 -5.54 13.61
N SER A 244 -21.76 -6.44 12.92
CA SER A 244 -23.19 -6.63 13.13
C SER A 244 -23.56 -8.02 13.57
N ARG A 245 -24.58 -8.10 14.44
CA ARG A 245 -25.43 -9.28 14.59
C ARG A 245 -26.87 -8.87 14.87
N ASP A 246 -27.14 -8.31 16.04
CA ASP A 246 -28.46 -7.84 16.45
C ASP A 246 -28.52 -6.31 16.54
N ASP A 247 -27.37 -5.70 16.88
CA ASP A 247 -27.05 -4.30 16.72
C ASP A 247 -25.79 -4.17 15.84
N THR A 248 -25.58 -2.99 15.26
CA THR A 248 -24.35 -2.66 14.54
C THR A 248 -23.47 -1.82 15.43
N ARG A 249 -22.41 -2.42 15.95
CA ARG A 249 -21.47 -1.81 16.88
C ARG A 249 -20.25 -1.30 16.12
N VAL A 250 -19.78 -0.14 16.53
CA VAL A 250 -18.68 0.59 15.88
C VAL A 250 -17.69 1.05 16.93
N THR A 251 -16.41 0.85 16.65
CA THR A 251 -15.28 1.31 17.44
C THR A 251 -14.46 2.27 16.58
N PHE A 252 -14.26 3.49 17.08
CA PHE A 252 -13.40 4.50 16.47
C PHE A 252 -12.04 4.49 17.16
N ILE A 253 -10.98 4.53 16.37
CA ILE A 253 -9.59 4.41 16.79
C ILE A 253 -8.81 5.58 16.18
N ASP A 254 -7.98 6.27 16.97
CA ASP A 254 -7.12 7.34 16.45
C ASP A 254 -5.82 6.79 15.85
N SER A 255 -5.05 7.68 15.19
CA SER A 255 -3.72 7.37 14.64
C SER A 255 -2.68 6.89 15.67
N ALA A 256 -2.94 6.99 16.98
CA ALA A 256 -2.09 6.40 18.02
C ALA A 256 -2.49 4.94 18.34
N GLY A 257 -3.53 4.42 17.68
CA GLY A 257 -4.11 3.10 17.94
C GLY A 257 -5.07 3.10 19.14
N GLU A 258 -5.39 4.24 19.74
CA GLU A 258 -6.23 4.28 20.95
C GLU A 258 -7.71 4.38 20.61
N ILE A 259 -8.54 3.63 21.35
CA ILE A 259 -10.00 3.69 21.19
C ILE A 259 -10.52 5.05 21.66
N THR A 260 -11.07 5.84 20.75
CA THR A 260 -11.65 7.16 21.06
C THR A 260 -13.11 7.05 21.45
N SER A 261 -13.87 6.15 20.81
CA SER A 261 -15.28 5.91 21.16
C SER A 261 -15.80 4.56 20.69
N GLN A 262 -16.83 4.06 21.38
CA GLN A 262 -17.60 2.88 20.98
C GLN A 262 -19.09 3.23 20.96
N GLN A 263 -19.77 2.90 19.87
CA GLN A 263 -21.13 3.37 19.58
C GLN A 263 -21.98 2.28 18.91
N ILE A 264 -23.29 2.50 18.88
CA ILE A 264 -24.23 1.70 18.09
C ILE A 264 -24.66 2.55 16.89
N ALA A 265 -24.34 2.12 15.68
CA ALA A 265 -24.72 2.78 14.44
C ALA A 265 -26.22 2.61 14.17
N PHE A 266 -26.70 1.36 14.31
CA PHE A 266 -28.06 0.97 14.00
C PHE A 266 -28.65 0.09 15.11
N ASP A 267 -29.92 0.33 15.43
CA ASP A 267 -30.80 -0.55 16.19
C ASP A 267 -32.00 -0.90 15.29
N LEU A 268 -31.75 -1.80 14.32
CA LEU A 268 -32.77 -2.23 13.37
C LEU A 268 -33.61 -3.34 13.99
N ALA A 269 -34.89 -3.40 13.60
CA ALA A 269 -35.76 -4.46 14.08
C ALA A 269 -35.34 -5.82 13.47
N GLY A 270 -34.66 -6.64 14.25
CA GLY A 270 -34.19 -7.98 13.86
C GLY A 270 -32.69 -8.03 13.57
N THR A 271 -32.20 -9.20 13.17
CA THR A 271 -30.78 -9.44 12.94
C THR A 271 -30.28 -8.66 11.70
N THR A 272 -29.18 -7.94 11.88
CA THR A 272 -28.44 -7.18 10.86
C THR A 272 -27.24 -7.96 10.37
N TYR A 273 -26.93 -7.83 9.09
CA TYR A 273 -25.88 -8.58 8.38
C TYR A 273 -25.13 -7.65 7.42
N GLY A 274 -23.98 -8.12 6.89
CA GLY A 274 -23.17 -7.44 5.87
C GLY A 274 -22.84 -6.00 6.25
N THR A 275 -22.00 -5.80 7.26
CA THR A 275 -21.61 -4.45 7.68
C THR A 275 -20.40 -4.01 6.90
N HIS A 276 -20.46 -2.83 6.31
CA HIS A 276 -19.36 -2.26 5.55
C HIS A 276 -19.11 -0.82 5.96
N VAL A 277 -17.86 -0.44 6.00
CA VAL A 277 -17.39 0.90 6.31
C VAL A 277 -16.51 1.40 5.18
N ALA A 278 -16.64 2.68 4.84
CA ALA A 278 -15.74 3.39 3.94
C ALA A 278 -15.42 4.75 4.54
N MET A 279 -14.18 5.22 4.33
CA MET A 279 -13.69 6.49 4.86
C MET A 279 -13.11 7.35 3.75
N ASN A 280 -13.47 8.62 3.78
CA ASN A 280 -12.78 9.65 3.03
C ASN A 280 -11.35 9.77 3.55
N GLN A 281 -10.38 9.57 2.67
CA GLN A 281 -8.99 9.38 3.04
C GLN A 281 -8.35 10.69 3.49
N SER A 282 -8.83 11.83 2.97
CA SER A 282 -8.34 13.16 3.30
C SER A 282 -8.93 13.75 4.59
N THR A 283 -10.16 13.39 4.94
CA THR A 283 -10.92 14.07 6.01
C THR A 283 -11.24 13.19 7.21
N GLY A 284 -11.22 11.87 7.07
CA GLY A 284 -11.65 10.92 8.10
C GLY A 284 -13.17 10.85 8.30
N GLU A 285 -13.97 11.61 7.53
CA GLU A 285 -15.41 11.41 7.44
C GLU A 285 -15.72 10.07 6.76
N GLY A 286 -16.87 9.47 7.05
CA GLY A 286 -17.16 8.16 6.48
C GLY A 286 -18.60 7.73 6.55
N ILE A 287 -18.84 6.55 6.00
CA ILE A 287 -20.13 5.87 6.00
C ILE A 287 -20.00 4.49 6.61
N ILE A 288 -21.06 4.08 7.29
CA ILE A 288 -21.31 2.69 7.64
C ILE A 288 -22.62 2.25 7.00
N SER A 289 -22.66 1.03 6.49
CA SER A 289 -23.87 0.40 5.98
C SER A 289 -24.15 -0.95 6.64
N ALA A 290 -25.41 -1.35 6.61
CA ALA A 290 -25.85 -2.68 7.02
C ALA A 290 -27.12 -3.07 6.28
N GLN A 291 -27.39 -4.37 6.25
CA GLN A 291 -28.61 -4.91 5.66
C GLN A 291 -29.37 -5.84 6.63
N PRO A 292 -30.69 -6.00 6.48
CA PRO A 292 -31.41 -7.15 7.02
C PRO A 292 -30.94 -8.45 6.36
N HIS A 293 -31.44 -9.59 6.84
CA HIS A 293 -31.07 -10.91 6.30
C HIS A 293 -31.20 -11.01 4.77
N SER A 294 -32.29 -10.50 4.21
CA SER A 294 -32.54 -10.28 2.78
C SER A 294 -33.72 -9.32 2.63
N GLY A 295 -33.85 -8.64 1.49
CA GLY A 295 -34.97 -7.71 1.30
C GLY A 295 -34.75 -6.70 0.18
N GLY A 296 -35.54 -5.63 0.24
CA GLY A 296 -35.48 -4.50 -0.69
C GLY A 296 -34.97 -3.21 -0.03
N THR A 297 -34.20 -3.32 1.05
CA THR A 297 -33.73 -2.14 1.78
C THR A 297 -32.35 -2.36 2.39
N LEU A 298 -31.43 -1.47 2.03
CA LEU A 298 -30.15 -1.28 2.71
C LEU A 298 -30.26 -0.08 3.65
N TYR A 299 -29.39 -0.01 4.65
CA TYR A 299 -29.32 1.12 5.58
C TYR A 299 -27.90 1.68 5.60
N TYR A 300 -27.77 2.99 5.71
CA TYR A 300 -26.50 3.63 5.98
C TYR A 300 -26.61 4.69 7.08
N ARG A 301 -25.45 5.12 7.60
CA ARG A 301 -25.28 6.30 8.43
C ARG A 301 -23.92 6.92 8.17
N ARG A 302 -23.84 8.24 8.14
CA ARG A 302 -22.59 9.00 8.00
C ARG A 302 -22.04 9.45 9.34
N PHE A 303 -20.72 9.49 9.45
CA PHE A 303 -20.00 9.98 10.62
C PHE A 303 -18.92 11.01 10.23
N ASN A 304 -18.64 11.92 11.15
CA ASN A 304 -17.52 12.86 11.06
C ASN A 304 -16.23 12.20 11.57
N ALA A 305 -15.08 12.80 11.27
CA ALA A 305 -13.76 12.34 11.72
C ALA A 305 -13.62 12.15 13.24
N ASP A 306 -14.37 12.91 14.04
CA ASP A 306 -14.40 12.77 15.50
C ASP A 306 -15.30 11.63 16.01
N GLY A 307 -15.84 10.82 15.10
CA GLY A 307 -16.78 9.73 15.36
C GLY A 307 -18.21 10.18 15.65
N THR A 308 -18.54 11.47 15.56
CA THR A 308 -19.93 11.92 15.75
C THR A 308 -20.78 11.65 14.51
N TRP A 309 -22.04 11.26 14.72
CA TRP A 309 -22.96 10.97 13.63
C TRP A 309 -23.47 12.25 12.95
N GLN A 310 -23.40 12.29 11.62
CA GLN A 310 -24.03 13.34 10.80
C GLN A 310 -25.54 13.12 10.70
N ASP A 311 -25.95 11.85 10.58
CA ASP A 311 -27.36 11.48 10.45
C ASP A 311 -28.02 11.22 11.82
N PRO A 312 -29.26 11.68 12.03
CA PRO A 312 -29.99 11.48 13.28
C PRO A 312 -30.36 10.01 13.56
N GLY A 313 -30.23 9.13 12.57
CA GLY A 313 -30.50 7.70 12.66
C GLY A 313 -30.23 7.00 11.33
N ALA A 314 -30.61 5.73 11.23
CA ALA A 314 -30.43 4.92 10.01
C ALA A 314 -31.20 5.51 8.82
N VAL A 315 -30.50 5.71 7.70
CA VAL A 315 -31.10 6.16 6.44
C VAL A 315 -31.41 4.94 5.58
N ALA A 316 -32.69 4.76 5.24
CA ALA A 316 -33.16 3.63 4.44
C ALA A 316 -32.99 3.90 2.92
N VAL A 317 -32.37 2.95 2.23
CA VAL A 317 -32.13 2.97 0.79
C VAL A 317 -32.94 1.85 0.15
N SER A 318 -33.98 2.21 -0.61
CA SER A 318 -34.76 1.21 -1.36
C SER A 318 -33.94 0.64 -2.53
N VAL A 319 -33.87 -0.69 -2.59
CA VAL A 319 -33.18 -1.48 -3.63
C VAL A 319 -34.14 -2.51 -4.22
N ASN A 320 -33.87 -2.95 -5.45
CA ASN A 320 -34.73 -3.89 -6.18
C ASN A 320 -34.80 -5.27 -5.50
N GLN A 321 -33.68 -5.76 -4.97
CA GLN A 321 -33.54 -6.85 -4.01
C GLN A 321 -32.04 -7.02 -3.72
N HIS A 322 -31.64 -7.17 -2.45
CA HIS A 322 -30.27 -7.54 -2.10
C HIS A 322 -30.18 -9.01 -1.68
N TYR A 323 -29.03 -9.63 -1.94
CA TYR A 323 -28.75 -11.03 -1.61
C TYR A 323 -28.60 -11.27 -0.09
N TRP A 324 -28.62 -12.54 0.33
CA TRP A 324 -28.54 -12.90 1.75
C TRP A 324 -27.18 -12.59 2.36
N TYR A 325 -27.13 -12.40 3.69
CA TYR A 325 -25.94 -12.30 4.57
C TYR A 325 -24.90 -11.20 4.28
N ASP A 326 -24.57 -10.94 3.01
CA ASP A 326 -23.58 -9.96 2.59
C ASP A 326 -23.76 -9.62 1.10
N GLY A 327 -24.84 -8.90 0.80
CA GLY A 327 -25.29 -8.64 -0.57
C GLY A 327 -24.88 -7.30 -1.13
N HIS A 328 -24.06 -6.53 -0.41
CA HIS A 328 -23.64 -5.19 -0.77
C HIS A 328 -22.24 -4.87 -0.25
N THR A 329 -21.66 -3.79 -0.74
CA THR A 329 -20.45 -3.13 -0.22
C THR A 329 -20.58 -1.61 -0.43
N VAL A 330 -19.62 -0.86 0.10
CA VAL A 330 -19.58 0.61 0.02
C VAL A 330 -18.20 1.13 -0.38
N GLY A 331 -18.16 2.37 -0.83
CA GLY A 331 -16.93 3.14 -1.02
C GLY A 331 -17.21 4.63 -0.91
N MET A 332 -16.17 5.40 -0.63
CA MET A 332 -16.24 6.85 -0.48
C MET A 332 -15.01 7.50 -1.10
N ASN A 333 -15.20 8.50 -1.96
CA ASN A 333 -14.09 9.27 -2.54
C ASN A 333 -13.70 10.49 -1.68
N ASP A 334 -12.59 11.13 -2.05
CA ASP A 334 -12.04 12.29 -1.32
C ASP A 334 -12.89 13.55 -1.45
N SER A 335 -13.77 13.63 -2.44
CA SER A 335 -14.84 14.65 -2.49
C SER A 335 -15.98 14.41 -1.49
N GLY A 336 -15.99 13.28 -0.78
CA GLY A 336 -17.02 12.89 0.21
C GLY A 336 -18.26 12.25 -0.42
N GLN A 337 -18.24 11.99 -1.73
CA GLN A 337 -19.30 11.24 -2.40
C GLN A 337 -19.13 9.76 -2.09
N PHE A 338 -20.25 9.05 -1.95
CA PHE A 338 -20.22 7.65 -1.55
C PHE A 338 -21.18 6.81 -2.37
N VAL A 339 -20.86 5.52 -2.48
CA VAL A 339 -21.60 4.57 -3.30
C VAL A 339 -22.05 3.38 -2.46
N LEU A 340 -23.29 2.94 -2.70
CA LEU A 340 -23.76 1.63 -2.27
C LEU A 340 -23.86 0.75 -3.51
N LEU A 341 -23.11 -0.34 -3.54
CA LEU A 341 -23.15 -1.37 -4.58
C LEU A 341 -23.83 -2.61 -4.02
N TRP A 342 -24.80 -3.19 -4.73
CA TRP A 342 -25.46 -4.41 -4.30
C TRP A 342 -25.72 -5.37 -5.45
N ARG A 343 -25.89 -6.64 -5.09
CA ARG A 343 -26.28 -7.67 -6.06
C ARG A 343 -27.79 -7.83 -6.10
N SER A 344 -28.36 -7.59 -7.28
CA SER A 344 -29.78 -7.72 -7.58
C SER A 344 -30.26 -9.18 -7.57
N SER A 345 -31.59 -9.37 -7.62
CA SER A 345 -32.21 -10.71 -7.67
C SER A 345 -31.88 -11.52 -8.93
N ASP A 346 -31.62 -10.83 -10.05
CA ASP A 346 -31.16 -11.44 -11.31
C ASP A 346 -29.63 -11.52 -11.39
N SER A 347 -28.96 -11.39 -10.23
CA SER A 347 -27.54 -11.60 -10.08
C SER A 347 -26.66 -10.58 -10.83
N GLN A 348 -27.20 -9.42 -11.17
CA GLN A 348 -26.45 -8.29 -11.72
C GLN A 348 -26.02 -7.33 -10.61
N LEU A 349 -25.02 -6.51 -10.87
CA LEU A 349 -24.65 -5.43 -9.98
C LEU A 349 -25.45 -4.18 -10.30
N ASP A 350 -26.00 -3.57 -9.25
CA ASP A 350 -26.61 -2.24 -9.29
C ASP A 350 -25.90 -1.38 -8.25
N PHE A 351 -25.78 -0.09 -8.51
CA PHE A 351 -25.26 0.83 -7.53
C PHE A 351 -25.96 2.17 -7.54
N ARG A 352 -25.85 2.87 -6.42
CA ARG A 352 -26.35 4.23 -6.26
C ARG A 352 -25.25 5.09 -5.67
N VAL A 353 -24.98 6.21 -6.33
CA VAL A 353 -24.02 7.22 -5.88
C VAL A 353 -24.78 8.34 -5.18
N PHE A 354 -24.22 8.77 -4.06
CA PHE A 354 -24.72 9.85 -3.22
C PHE A 354 -23.67 10.95 -3.13
N ASP A 355 -24.15 12.19 -3.04
CA ASP A 355 -23.31 13.33 -2.68
C ASP A 355 -22.97 13.28 -1.18
N GLY A 356 -21.99 14.08 -0.74
CA GLY A 356 -21.58 14.13 0.66
C GLY A 356 -22.71 14.53 1.62
N ASP A 357 -23.76 15.20 1.14
CA ASP A 357 -24.96 15.53 1.91
C ASP A 357 -26.02 14.40 1.99
N GLY A 358 -25.80 13.29 1.29
CA GLY A 358 -26.68 12.12 1.20
C GLY A 358 -27.74 12.22 0.10
N SER A 359 -27.73 13.26 -0.73
CA SER A 359 -28.58 13.36 -1.91
C SER A 359 -28.12 12.40 -3.01
N VAL A 360 -29.05 11.88 -3.80
CA VAL A 360 -28.73 10.91 -4.87
C VAL A 360 -28.18 11.65 -6.08
N LEU A 361 -26.97 11.28 -6.52
CA LEU A 361 -26.33 11.78 -7.74
C LEU A 361 -26.64 10.88 -8.94
N ALA A 362 -26.54 9.56 -8.73
CA ALA A 362 -26.72 8.58 -9.79
C ALA A 362 -27.37 7.31 -9.27
N ASP A 363 -28.16 6.66 -10.13
CA ASP A 363 -28.76 5.36 -9.87
C ASP A 363 -28.53 4.49 -11.12
N VAL A 364 -27.53 3.61 -11.04
CA VAL A 364 -27.07 2.81 -12.16
C VAL A 364 -27.54 1.39 -11.96
N GLN A 365 -28.40 0.97 -12.88
CA GLN A 365 -28.97 -0.37 -12.91
C GLN A 365 -28.21 -1.20 -13.93
N ARG A 366 -27.87 -2.43 -13.56
CA ARG A 366 -27.15 -3.39 -14.41
C ARG A 366 -25.80 -2.84 -14.85
N ALA A 367 -25.03 -2.40 -13.87
CA ALA A 367 -23.68 -1.89 -14.02
C ALA A 367 -22.71 -2.90 -14.65
N THR A 368 -23.09 -4.18 -14.69
CA THR A 368 -22.26 -5.22 -15.30
C THR A 368 -23.05 -6.08 -16.29
N PRO A 369 -22.38 -6.65 -17.31
CA PRO A 369 -22.97 -7.60 -18.24
C PRO A 369 -23.64 -8.77 -17.51
N ALA A 370 -24.70 -9.31 -18.12
CA ALA A 370 -25.38 -10.48 -17.58
C ALA A 370 -24.43 -11.68 -17.52
N PHE A 371 -24.36 -12.34 -16.37
CA PHE A 371 -23.49 -13.50 -16.15
C PHE A 371 -23.93 -14.68 -17.05
N GLU A 372 -23.12 -15.07 -18.02
CA GLU A 372 -23.37 -16.26 -18.85
C GLU A 372 -22.82 -17.53 -18.16
N GLY A 373 -23.71 -18.40 -17.65
CA GLY A 373 -23.35 -19.80 -17.39
C GLY A 373 -23.00 -20.23 -15.95
N GLY A 374 -23.37 -19.47 -14.91
CA GLY A 374 -23.20 -19.92 -13.52
C GLY A 374 -23.94 -19.07 -12.48
N THR A 375 -23.91 -19.52 -11.22
CA THR A 375 -24.33 -18.72 -10.07
C THR A 375 -23.17 -17.80 -9.66
N PRO A 376 -23.37 -16.48 -9.54
CA PRO A 376 -22.34 -15.60 -9.02
C PRO A 376 -22.17 -15.91 -7.54
N PHE A 377 -21.13 -16.69 -7.25
CA PHE A 377 -20.73 -17.03 -5.91
C PHE A 377 -19.87 -15.90 -5.34
N ASP A 378 -20.17 -15.49 -4.11
CA ASP A 378 -19.19 -14.91 -3.16
C ASP A 378 -18.53 -13.55 -3.48
N SER A 379 -19.01 -12.74 -4.44
CA SER A 379 -18.35 -11.46 -4.80
C SER A 379 -18.10 -10.48 -3.64
N PHE A 380 -18.97 -10.44 -2.63
CA PHE A 380 -18.76 -9.62 -1.43
C PHE A 380 -18.31 -10.48 -0.23
N ARG A 381 -18.79 -11.72 -0.16
CA ARG A 381 -18.60 -12.63 0.99
C ARG A 381 -17.14 -12.95 1.32
N ARG A 382 -16.25 -12.94 0.32
CA ARG A 382 -14.80 -13.19 0.50
C ARG A 382 -13.94 -11.96 0.27
N ARG A 383 -14.55 -10.85 -0.14
CA ARG A 383 -13.87 -9.63 -0.50
C ARG A 383 -14.23 -8.60 0.58
N HIS A 384 -13.44 -8.53 1.65
CA HIS A 384 -13.54 -7.47 2.66
C HIS A 384 -13.15 -6.08 2.11
N SER A 385 -13.19 -5.90 0.79
CA SER A 385 -12.67 -4.73 0.10
C SER A 385 -13.76 -3.67 -0.02
N GLU A 386 -13.44 -2.50 0.51
CA GLU A 386 -14.02 -1.23 0.09
C GLU A 386 -13.99 -1.12 -1.45
N ILE A 387 -14.98 -0.44 -2.03
CA ILE A 387 -14.94 -0.10 -3.46
C ILE A 387 -13.71 0.78 -3.72
N GLN A 388 -12.83 0.29 -4.58
CA GLN A 388 -11.56 0.93 -4.90
C GLN A 388 -11.80 2.21 -5.71
N LEU A 389 -10.81 3.10 -5.72
CA LEU A 389 -10.91 4.41 -6.36
C LEU A 389 -9.78 4.63 -7.36
N ARG A 390 -10.07 5.37 -8.44
CA ARG A 390 -9.07 5.94 -9.34
C ARG A 390 -9.36 7.44 -9.49
N GLY A 391 -8.60 8.27 -8.79
CA GLY A 391 -8.99 9.64 -8.51
C GLY A 391 -10.37 9.67 -7.82
N GLU A 392 -11.32 10.41 -8.38
CA GLU A 392 -12.69 10.49 -7.85
C GLU A 392 -13.64 9.39 -8.35
N ASN A 393 -13.17 8.53 -9.26
CA ASN A 393 -14.00 7.50 -9.90
C ASN A 393 -14.05 6.23 -9.05
N PHE A 394 -15.20 5.57 -9.06
CA PHE A 394 -15.42 4.30 -8.38
C PHE A 394 -15.05 3.14 -9.31
N VAL A 395 -14.16 2.27 -8.85
CA VAL A 395 -13.67 1.10 -9.58
C VAL A 395 -14.38 -0.14 -9.05
N LEU A 396 -15.24 -0.72 -9.89
CA LEU A 396 -15.99 -1.93 -9.57
C LEU A 396 -15.31 -3.13 -10.24
N GLY A 397 -14.71 -4.01 -9.44
CA GLY A 397 -14.13 -5.27 -9.92
C GLY A 397 -15.11 -6.44 -9.81
N GLU A 398 -15.26 -7.22 -10.88
CA GLU A 398 -15.98 -8.49 -10.88
C GLU A 398 -15.18 -9.59 -11.55
N THR A 399 -15.25 -10.80 -10.99
CA THR A 399 -14.61 -11.97 -11.58
C THR A 399 -15.64 -12.79 -12.35
N TYR A 400 -15.35 -13.05 -13.62
CA TYR A 400 -16.17 -13.82 -14.54
C TYR A 400 -15.48 -15.13 -14.87
N ARG A 401 -16.21 -16.23 -14.83
CA ARG A 401 -15.69 -17.51 -15.31
C ARG A 401 -16.04 -17.65 -16.79
N SER A 402 -15.09 -17.35 -17.68
CA SER A 402 -15.29 -17.48 -19.13
C SER A 402 -15.13 -18.91 -19.63
N LYS A 403 -14.30 -19.73 -18.96
CA LYS A 403 -14.05 -21.16 -19.29
C LYS A 403 -13.87 -22.02 -18.02
N PRO A 404 -13.80 -23.37 -18.12
CA PRO A 404 -13.61 -24.24 -16.96
C PRO A 404 -12.37 -23.94 -16.10
N VAL A 405 -11.36 -23.27 -16.69
CA VAL A 405 -10.05 -22.98 -16.10
C VAL A 405 -9.60 -21.52 -16.23
N ASP A 406 -10.32 -20.66 -16.96
CA ASP A 406 -9.96 -19.24 -17.14
C ASP A 406 -10.96 -18.36 -16.37
N LEU A 407 -10.44 -17.39 -15.63
CA LEU A 407 -11.20 -16.32 -15.00
C LEU A 407 -10.86 -15.00 -15.72
N ASP A 408 -11.88 -14.35 -16.24
CA ASP A 408 -11.77 -13.00 -16.78
C ASP A 408 -12.07 -12.06 -15.61
N ILE A 409 -11.12 -11.21 -15.26
CA ILE A 409 -11.39 -10.11 -14.34
C ILE A 409 -11.94 -8.95 -15.16
N MET A 410 -13.15 -8.50 -14.85
CA MET A 410 -13.74 -7.31 -15.45
C MET A 410 -13.66 -6.15 -14.46
N HIS A 411 -13.15 -5.02 -14.93
CA HIS A 411 -13.18 -3.75 -14.20
C HIS A 411 -14.08 -2.75 -14.89
N PHE A 412 -14.87 -2.07 -14.08
CA PHE A 412 -15.74 -0.99 -14.52
C PHE A 412 -15.43 0.26 -13.72
N GLU A 413 -14.93 1.28 -14.40
CA GLU A 413 -14.65 2.58 -13.80
C GLU A 413 -15.84 3.52 -14.04
N TYR A 414 -16.46 3.99 -12.96
CA TYR A 414 -17.62 4.88 -13.02
C TYR A 414 -17.29 6.23 -12.40
N THR A 415 -17.62 7.30 -13.12
CA THR A 415 -17.61 8.65 -12.54
C THR A 415 -18.70 8.79 -11.47
N PRO A 416 -18.60 9.79 -10.59
CA PRO A 416 -19.62 10.06 -9.57
C PRO A 416 -21.03 10.37 -10.11
N ASP A 417 -21.16 10.77 -11.38
CA ASP A 417 -22.46 10.97 -12.02
C ASP A 417 -23.08 9.68 -12.59
N GLY A 418 -22.40 8.54 -12.41
CA GLY A 418 -22.81 7.21 -12.87
C GLY A 418 -22.43 6.90 -14.31
N SER A 419 -21.68 7.76 -15.00
CA SER A 419 -21.19 7.47 -16.35
C SER A 419 -20.02 6.49 -16.30
N LEU A 420 -20.09 5.43 -17.12
CA LEU A 420 -19.00 4.48 -17.35
C LEU A 420 -17.88 5.17 -18.14
N VAL A 421 -16.66 5.11 -17.61
CA VAL A 421 -15.44 5.65 -18.23
C VAL A 421 -14.72 4.55 -18.99
N VAL A 422 -14.48 3.42 -18.32
CA VAL A 422 -13.74 2.27 -18.82
C VAL A 422 -14.47 0.99 -18.46
N GLU A 423 -14.59 0.10 -19.43
CA GLU A 423 -14.87 -1.32 -19.25
C GLU A 423 -13.65 -2.05 -19.79
N ASP A 424 -12.96 -2.78 -18.93
CA ASP A 424 -11.78 -3.54 -19.32
C ASP A 424 -11.78 -4.95 -18.73
N SER A 425 -11.11 -5.86 -19.43
CA SER A 425 -11.06 -7.28 -19.11
C SER A 425 -9.63 -7.80 -19.15
N THR A 426 -9.17 -8.38 -18.06
CA THR A 426 -7.88 -9.05 -18.01
C THR A 426 -8.10 -10.55 -17.87
N ASP A 427 -7.59 -11.29 -18.86
CA ASP A 427 -7.53 -12.75 -18.83
C ASP A 427 -6.35 -13.15 -17.94
N ILE A 428 -6.65 -13.66 -16.74
CA ILE A 428 -5.61 -14.22 -15.88
C ILE A 428 -5.77 -15.72 -15.84
N SER A 429 -4.72 -16.46 -16.23
CA SER A 429 -4.70 -17.91 -16.24
C SER A 429 -4.52 -18.51 -14.84
N VAL A 430 -5.31 -18.06 -13.87
CA VAL A 430 -5.30 -18.53 -12.48
C VAL A 430 -6.59 -19.27 -12.15
N ALA A 431 -6.48 -20.28 -11.28
CA ALA A 431 -7.61 -21.14 -10.94
C ALA A 431 -8.69 -20.41 -10.12
N MET A 432 -8.33 -19.34 -9.43
CA MET A 432 -9.21 -18.48 -8.62
C MET A 432 -8.56 -17.11 -8.43
N VAL A 433 -9.29 -16.01 -8.62
CA VAL A 433 -8.88 -14.67 -8.14
C VAL A 433 -9.74 -14.37 -6.92
N LEU A 434 -9.10 -14.03 -5.80
CA LEU A 434 -9.77 -13.87 -4.51
C LEU A 434 -10.06 -12.40 -4.17
N ALA A 435 -9.13 -11.48 -4.46
CA ALA A 435 -9.32 -10.05 -4.24
C ALA A 435 -8.48 -9.21 -5.21
N ILE A 436 -8.88 -7.94 -5.34
CA ILE A 436 -8.22 -6.93 -6.17
C ILE A 436 -8.09 -5.64 -5.34
N ARG A 437 -6.98 -4.92 -5.48
CA ARG A 437 -6.78 -3.57 -4.97
C ARG A 437 -6.28 -2.68 -6.09
N VAL A 438 -6.79 -1.46 -6.15
CA VAL A 438 -6.35 -0.46 -7.12
C VAL A 438 -5.95 0.77 -6.34
N THR A 439 -4.68 1.13 -6.42
CA THR A 439 -4.17 2.36 -5.81
C THR A 439 -4.69 3.58 -6.61
N PRO A 440 -4.77 4.77 -6.00
CA PRO A 440 -5.09 6.00 -6.71
C PRO A 440 -4.13 6.30 -7.87
N GLY A 441 -2.86 5.87 -7.74
CA GLY A 441 -1.83 5.95 -8.79
C GLY A 441 -2.07 5.01 -9.97
N GLY A 442 -3.04 4.09 -9.88
CA GLY A 442 -3.43 3.18 -10.94
C GLY A 442 -2.78 1.79 -10.88
N ARG A 443 -1.80 1.57 -10.00
CA ARG A 443 -1.23 0.24 -9.76
C ARG A 443 -2.31 -0.72 -9.27
N THR A 444 -2.37 -1.89 -9.88
CA THR A 444 -3.40 -2.89 -9.58
C THR A 444 -2.77 -4.14 -9.02
N TYR A 445 -3.26 -4.56 -7.87
CA TYR A 445 -2.82 -5.79 -7.20
C TYR A 445 -3.95 -6.80 -7.22
N LEU A 446 -3.61 -8.07 -7.45
CA LEU A 446 -4.56 -9.18 -7.41
C LEU A 446 -3.92 -10.39 -6.76
N HIS A 447 -4.72 -11.27 -6.16
CA HIS A 447 -4.20 -12.51 -5.61
C HIS A 447 -5.08 -13.72 -5.90
N ASP A 448 -4.43 -14.88 -6.03
CA ASP A 448 -5.11 -16.18 -6.21
C ASP A 448 -5.16 -17.04 -4.93
N GLY A 449 -4.65 -16.49 -3.82
CA GLY A 449 -4.51 -17.15 -2.53
C GLY A 449 -3.13 -17.73 -2.26
N GLN A 450 -2.26 -17.77 -3.26
CA GLN A 450 -0.85 -18.18 -3.15
C GLN A 450 0.11 -17.11 -3.66
N THR A 451 -0.27 -16.38 -4.69
CA THR A 451 0.57 -15.33 -5.31
C THR A 451 -0.19 -14.01 -5.30
N VAL A 452 0.51 -12.90 -5.04
CA VAL A 452 0.04 -11.54 -5.30
C VAL A 452 0.75 -11.06 -6.56
N TYR A 453 -0.02 -10.63 -7.56
CA TYR A 453 0.49 -10.07 -8.80
C TYR A 453 0.31 -8.56 -8.73
N ALA A 454 1.36 -7.81 -9.02
CA ALA A 454 1.39 -6.35 -9.03
C ALA A 454 1.52 -5.88 -10.48
N LEU A 455 0.41 -5.41 -11.06
CA LEU A 455 0.36 -4.91 -12.42
C LEU A 455 0.67 -3.41 -12.41
N THR A 456 1.79 -3.03 -13.03
CA THR A 456 2.26 -1.62 -13.12
C THR A 456 1.42 -0.80 -14.10
N SER A 457 0.86 -1.47 -15.13
CA SER A 457 -0.13 -0.89 -16.02
C SER A 457 -1.33 -1.85 -16.21
N TYR A 458 -2.54 -1.30 -16.11
CA TYR A 458 -3.74 -2.00 -16.55
C TYR A 458 -3.83 -1.77 -18.08
N PRO A 459 -3.74 -2.80 -18.93
CA PRO A 459 -3.59 -2.65 -20.38
C PRO A 459 -4.71 -1.88 -21.10
#